data_AF-A0A969Q6W5-F1
#
_entry.id   AF-A0A969Q6W5-F1
#
_cell.length_a   1.000
_cell.length_b   1.000
_cell.length_c   1.000
_cell.angle_alpha   90.00
_cell.angle_beta   90.00
_cell.angle_gamma   90.00
#
_symmetry.space_group_name_H-M   'P 1'
#
loop_
_entity.id
_entity.type
_entity.pdbx_description
1 polymer ?
#
loop_
_entity_poly.entity_id
_entity_poly.type
_entity_poly.pdbx_seq_one_letter_code
_entity_poly.pdbx_strand_id
1 'polypeptide(L)' 'MEKEFTVGQKVRVVAMPPYVKTAEPKPMLRPASVIAIGAEGIILDRRPGNYWGIRFEKGAFLLDSQYIEAVDS' A
#
# COMPACT_ATOMS: atom_id res chain seq x y z
N MET A 1 -14.90 -8.93 -4.00
CA MET A 1 -14.41 -9.33 -2.67
C MET A 1 -13.45 -8.27 -2.22
N GLU A 2 -13.82 -7.48 -1.22
CA GLU A 2 -12.88 -6.55 -0.58
C GLU A 2 -11.86 -7.41 0.17
N LYS A 3 -10.57 -7.25 -0.15
CA LYS A 3 -9.52 -7.91 0.63
C LYS A 3 -9.30 -7.08 1.88
N GLU A 4 -9.63 -7.64 3.04
CA GLU A 4 -9.36 -7.03 4.33
C GLU A 4 -8.00 -7.47 4.85
N PHE A 5 -7.19 -6.49 5.24
CA PHE A 5 -5.89 -6.70 5.84
C PHE A 5 -5.89 -6.24 7.30
N THR A 6 -4.97 -6.78 8.10
CA THR A 6 -4.77 -6.35 9.49
C THR A 6 -3.58 -5.40 9.61
N VAL A 7 -3.66 -4.45 10.55
CA VAL A 7 -2.51 -3.59 10.86
C VAL A 7 -1.36 -4.45 11.39
N GLY A 8 -0.16 -4.22 10.86
CA GLY A 8 1.02 -5.07 11.12
C GLY A 8 1.16 -6.25 10.16
N GLN A 9 0.16 -6.52 9.30
CA GLN A 9 0.25 -7.59 8.31
C GLN A 9 1.24 -7.25 7.21
N LYS A 10 1.99 -8.26 6.76
CA LYS A 10 2.90 -8.15 5.63
C LYS A 10 2.13 -8.36 4.32
N VAL A 11 2.27 -7.42 3.42
CA VAL A 11 1.62 -7.42 2.11
C VAL A 11 2.63 -7.18 1.01
N ARG A 12 2.32 -7.65 -0.19
CA ARG A 12 3.14 -7.51 -1.38
C ARG A 12 2.35 -6.81 -2.47
N VAL A 13 3.04 -5.95 -3.21
CA VAL A 13 2.49 -5.24 -4.36
C VAL A 13 2.38 -6.19 -5.54
N VAL A 14 1.17 -6.41 -6.06
CA VAL A 14 0.93 -7.29 -7.23
C VAL A 14 0.66 -6.52 -8.52
N ALA A 15 0.17 -5.29 -8.38
CA ALA A 15 -0.12 -4.39 -9.49
C ALA A 15 0.12 -2.95 -9.03
N MET A 16 0.33 -2.05 -9.98
CA MET A 16 0.63 -0.65 -9.65
C MET A 16 -0.35 0.30 -10.34
N PRO A 17 -0.98 1.23 -9.59
CA PRO A 17 -1.71 2.33 -10.21
C PRO A 17 -0.74 3.29 -10.92
N PRO A 18 -1.21 4.16 -11.82
CA PRO A 18 -0.34 5.15 -12.48
C PRO A 18 0.30 6.14 -11.49
N TYR A 19 -0.37 6.42 -10.37
CA TYR A 19 0.11 7.30 -9.32
C TYR A 19 -0.25 6.75 -7.94
N VAL A 20 0.62 6.99 -6.97
CA VAL A 20 0.41 6.63 -5.56
C VAL A 20 0.44 7.89 -4.70
N LYS A 21 -0.30 7.89 -3.59
CA LYS A 21 -0.24 8.97 -2.60
C LYS A 21 0.67 8.55 -1.45
N THR A 22 1.42 9.48 -0.87
CA THR A 22 2.12 9.22 0.40
C THR A 22 1.12 9.14 1.55
N ALA A 23 1.40 8.29 2.54
CA ALA A 23 0.58 8.14 3.75
C ALA A 23 0.95 9.14 4.85
N GLU A 24 1.75 10.15 4.54
CA GLU A 24 2.16 11.21 5.45
C GLU A 24 1.00 12.19 5.77
N PRO A 25 1.08 13.01 6.83
CA PRO A 25 0.05 13.99 7.20
C PRO A 25 -0.30 14.97 6.08
N LYS A 26 0.65 15.22 5.17
CA LYS A 26 0.45 15.98 3.92
C LYS A 26 0.62 15.03 2.73
N PRO A 27 -0.45 14.36 2.26
CA PRO A 27 -0.35 13.41 1.16
C PRO A 27 0.16 14.08 -0.11
N MET A 28 1.20 13.50 -0.71
CA MET A 28 1.74 13.92 -2.00
C MET A 28 1.50 12.85 -3.05
N LEU A 29 1.10 13.27 -4.25
CA LEU A 29 1.07 12.38 -5.41
C LEU A 29 2.51 12.12 -5.88
N ARG A 30 2.86 10.85 -5.98
CA ARG A 30 4.14 10.36 -6.48
C ARG A 30 3.89 9.41 -7.65
N PRO A 31 4.81 9.34 -8.61
CA PRO A 31 4.74 8.34 -9.66
C PRO A 31 4.87 6.95 -9.04
N ALA A 32 4.19 5.96 -9.63
CA ALA A 32 4.20 4.58 -9.15
C ALA A 32 5.62 3.98 -9.08
N SER A 33 6.56 4.48 -9.91
CA SER A 33 7.96 4.03 -9.96
C SER A 33 8.74 4.13 -8.63
N VAL A 34 8.19 4.83 -7.63
CA VAL A 34 8.75 4.85 -6.27
C VAL A 34 8.63 3.51 -5.54
N ILE A 35 7.68 2.66 -5.93
CA ILE A 35 7.48 1.31 -5.42
C ILE A 35 7.63 0.31 -6.59
N ALA A 36 8.26 -0.84 -6.34
CA ALA A 36 8.37 -1.89 -7.34
C ALA A 36 7.21 -2.88 -7.21
N ILE A 37 6.79 -3.47 -8.33
CA ILE A 37 5.94 -4.66 -8.29
C ILE A 37 6.72 -5.78 -7.58
N GLY A 38 6.05 -6.49 -6.69
CA GLY A 38 6.63 -7.50 -5.84
C GLY A 38 7.30 -6.96 -4.58
N ALA A 39 7.32 -5.63 -4.37
CA ALA A 39 7.80 -5.04 -3.13
C ALA A 39 6.91 -5.44 -1.95
N GLU A 40 7.54 -5.82 -0.86
CA GLU A 40 6.87 -6.13 0.39
C GLU A 40 6.81 -4.91 1.29
N GLY A 41 5.70 -4.74 1.97
CA GLY A 41 5.47 -3.68 2.93
C GLY A 41 4.61 -4.16 4.09
N ILE A 42 4.46 -3.30 5.10
CA ILE A 42 3.67 -3.59 6.31
C ILE A 42 2.49 -2.62 6.36
N ILE A 43 1.30 -3.13 6.60
CA ILE A 43 0.09 -2.33 6.81
C ILE A 43 0.26 -1.49 8.08
N LEU A 44 0.15 -0.17 7.96
CA LEU A 44 0.17 0.78 9.07
C LEU A 44 -1.24 1.15 9.53
N ASP A 45 -2.12 1.47 8.59
CA ASP A 45 -3.47 1.96 8.86
C ASP A 45 -4.43 1.66 7.71
N ARG A 46 -5.72 1.57 8.04
CA ARG A 46 -6.82 1.55 7.05
C ARG A 46 -7.44 2.94 7.00
N ARG A 47 -7.48 3.54 5.81
CA ARG A 47 -8.13 4.83 5.56
C ARG A 47 -9.51 4.64 4.92
N PRO A 48 -10.41 5.62 5.07
CA PRO A 48 -11.70 5.61 4.40
C PRO A 48 -11.54 5.44 2.88
N GLY A 49 -12.46 4.69 2.26
CA GLY A 49 -12.43 4.44 0.81
C GLY A 49 -11.46 3.33 0.37
N ASN A 50 -11.24 2.32 1.22
CA ASN A 50 -10.45 1.10 0.92
C ASN A 50 -8.96 1.32 0.61
N TYR A 51 -8.42 2.46 1.07
CA TYR A 51 -6.98 2.72 1.02
C TYR A 51 -6.28 2.17 2.24
N TRP A 52 -5.18 1.47 2.01
CA TRP A 52 -4.29 0.95 3.03
C TRP A 52 -3.01 1.78 3.03
N GLY A 53 -2.65 2.32 4.20
CA GLY A 53 -1.33 2.89 4.40
C GLY A 53 -0.33 1.77 4.62
N ILE A 54 0.67 1.69 3.75
CA ILE A 54 1.65 0.61 3.73
C ILE A 54 3.03 1.24 3.83
N ARG A 55 3.82 0.78 4.80
CA ARG A 55 5.23 1.15 4.94
C ARG A 55 6.10 0.23 4.10
N PHE A 56 6.80 0.83 3.16
CA PHE A 56 7.89 0.22 2.40
C PHE A 56 9.22 0.82 2.85
N GLU A 57 10.32 0.24 2.37
CA GLU A 57 11.67 0.75 2.64
C GLU A 57 11.85 2.22 2.20
N LYS A 58 11.21 2.60 1.08
CA LYS A 58 11.27 3.96 0.51
C LYS A 58 10.28 4.96 1.12
N GLY A 59 9.48 4.55 2.09
CA GLY A 59 8.47 5.40 2.74
C GLY A 59 7.09 4.75 2.83
N ALA A 60 6.10 5.52 3.28
CA ALA A 60 4.74 5.04 3.46
C ALA A 60 3.80 5.59 2.37
N PHE A 61 3.00 4.71 1.77
CA PHE A 61 2.14 5.02 0.64
C PHE A 61 0.75 4.44 0.82
N LEU A 62 -0.24 5.07 0.18
CA LEU A 62 -1.63 4.65 0.16
C LEU A 62 -1.88 3.81 -1.09
N LEU A 63 -2.32 2.57 -0.89
CA LEU A 63 -2.65 1.62 -1.95
C LEU A 63 -4.02 0.99 -1.69
N ASP A 64 -4.79 0.79 -2.75
CA ASP A 64 -6.04 0.04 -2.67
C ASP A 64 -5.77 -1.47 -2.57
N SER A 65 -6.69 -2.19 -1.92
CA SER A 65 -6.67 -3.65 -1.77
C SER A 65 -6.46 -4.44 -3.07
N GLN A 66 -6.82 -3.90 -4.23
CA GLN A 66 -6.63 -4.54 -5.53
C GLN A 66 -5.16 -4.60 -5.98
N TYR A 67 -4.31 -3.70 -5.47
CA TYR A 67 -2.91 -3.58 -5.86
C TYR A 67 -1.97 -4.41 -4.96
N ILE A 68 -2.52 -5.03 -3.92
CA ILE A 68 -1.76 -5.71 -2.89
C ILE A 68 -2.32 -7.10 -2.57
N GLU A 69 -1.46 -7.97 -2.08
CA GLU A 69 -1.80 -9.30 -1.56
C GLU A 69 -1.12 -9.58 -0.23
N ALA A 70 -1.69 -10.44 0.59
CA ALA A 70 -1.06 -10.87 1.84
C ALA A 70 0.10 -11.82 1.51
N VAL A 71 1.25 -11.62 2.17
CA VAL A 71 2.43 -12.50 2.00
C VAL A 71 2.33 -13.77 2.85
N ASP A 72 1.61 -13.68 3.97
CA ASP A 72 1.33 -14.79 4.88
C ASP A 72 -0.18 -15.05 4.92
N SER A 73 -0.56 -16.31 4.72
CA SER A 73 -1.89 -16.87 5.00
C SER A 73 -1.75 -17.99 6.02
#